data_AF-A0A1D8AT45-F1
#
_entry.id   AF-A0A1D8AT45-F1
#
_cell.length_a   1.000
_cell.length_b   1.000
_cell.length_c   1.000
_cell.angle_alpha   90.00
_cell.angle_beta   90.00
_cell.angle_gamma   90.00
#
_symmetry.space_group_name_H-M   'P 1'
#
loop_
_entity.id
_entity.type
_entity.pdbx_description
1 polymer ?
#
loop_
_entity_poly.entity_id
_entity_poly.type
_entity_poly.pdbx_seq_one_letter_code
_entity_poly.pdbx_strand_id
1 'polypeptide(L)'
;MNAPPSPNTLPGYHRTVFLECGLPYGRCFGSKSEYARNHPVRFFVANACVFTRTRECVWRGDLDLAMRADRRDLVVASRRLNRQLFVLREQVRDDLGALPRGWLKENALVVVWRGQVTTVGHTRRLHGTLRQIIARSTGLR
;
A
#
# COMPACT_ATOMS: atom_id res chain seq x y z
N MET A 1 33.09 -8.38 -15.48
CA MET A 1 31.67 -8.34 -15.85
C MET A 1 30.89 -7.88 -14.62
N ASN A 2 30.21 -6.74 -14.67
CA ASN A 2 29.41 -6.28 -13.53
C ASN A 2 28.12 -7.09 -13.47
N ALA A 3 27.83 -7.69 -12.30
CA ALA A 3 26.56 -8.36 -12.06
C ALA A 3 25.40 -7.36 -12.30
N PRO A 4 24.27 -7.82 -12.90
CA PRO A 4 23.10 -6.97 -13.01
C PRO A 4 22.69 -6.50 -11.62
N PRO A 5 22.27 -5.23 -11.46
CA PRO A 5 21.83 -4.72 -10.17
C PRO A 5 20.73 -5.64 -9.62
N SER A 6 20.86 -6.01 -8.34
CA SER A 6 19.86 -6.86 -7.68
C SER A 6 18.47 -6.23 -7.88
N PRO A 7 17.42 -7.01 -8.19
CA PRO A 7 16.05 -6.50 -8.35
C PRO A 7 15.49 -5.83 -7.08
N ASN A 8 16.25 -5.86 -5.98
CA ASN A 8 15.96 -5.14 -4.73
C ASN A 8 16.62 -3.75 -4.63
N THR A 9 17.39 -3.32 -5.63
CA THR A 9 18.05 -2.01 -5.64
C THR A 9 17.11 -0.98 -6.27
N LEU A 10 16.27 -0.39 -5.43
CA LEU A 10 15.53 0.80 -5.79
C LEU A 10 16.50 1.90 -6.28
N PRO A 11 16.14 2.69 -7.30
CA PRO A 11 16.90 3.88 -7.64
C PRO A 11 17.03 4.74 -6.37
N GLY A 12 18.26 5.14 -6.01
CA GLY A 12 18.53 5.88 -4.76
C GLY A 12 17.62 7.11 -4.60
N TYR A 13 17.22 7.74 -5.71
CA TYR A 13 16.26 8.84 -5.77
C TYR A 13 14.90 8.49 -5.14
N HIS A 14 14.30 7.33 -5.47
CA HIS A 14 12.99 6.94 -4.92
C HIS A 14 13.07 6.77 -3.41
N ARG A 15 14.13 6.10 -2.92
CA ARG A 15 14.34 5.91 -1.48
C ARG A 15 14.45 7.23 -0.73
N THR A 16 15.19 8.21 -1.26
CA THR A 16 15.34 9.54 -0.67
C THR A 16 14.00 10.27 -0.60
N VAL A 17 13.22 10.28 -1.68
CA VAL A 17 11.90 10.96 -1.69
C VAL A 17 10.99 10.41 -0.60
N PHE A 18 10.87 9.08 -0.48
CA PHE A 18 10.00 8.48 0.54
C PHE A 18 10.51 8.74 1.96
N LEU A 19 11.83 8.67 2.20
CA LEU A 19 12.43 8.97 3.50
C LEU A 19 12.11 10.41 3.93
N GLU A 20 12.30 11.38 3.05
CA GLU A 20 12.01 12.80 3.31
C GLU A 20 10.52 13.08 3.50
N CYS A 21 9.64 12.19 3.03
CA CYS A 21 8.20 12.26 3.29
C CYS A 21 7.80 11.60 4.62
N GLY A 22 8.74 11.07 5.42
CA GLY A 22 8.40 10.35 6.66
C GLY A 22 8.04 8.88 6.48
N LEU A 23 8.32 8.31 5.29
CA LEU A 23 8.11 6.90 4.98
C LEU A 23 9.47 6.20 4.79
N PRO A 24 10.19 5.88 5.88
CA PRO A 24 11.46 5.17 5.76
C PRO A 24 11.25 3.80 5.10
N TYR A 25 12.16 3.45 4.21
CA TYR A 25 12.12 2.16 3.53
C TYR A 25 12.31 1.00 4.52
N GLY A 26 11.49 -0.05 4.40
CA GLY A 26 11.52 -1.19 5.30
C GLY A 26 10.90 -0.90 6.67
N ARG A 27 10.12 0.19 6.83
CA ARG A 27 9.41 0.48 8.08
C ARG A 27 8.59 -0.72 8.52
N CYS A 28 8.65 -1.05 9.81
CA CYS A 28 7.94 -2.16 10.43
C CYS A 28 7.28 -1.68 11.72
N PHE A 29 6.00 -2.01 11.93
CA PHE A 29 5.28 -1.68 13.18
C PHE A 29 5.41 -2.79 14.24
N GLY A 30 6.35 -3.72 14.07
CA GLY A 30 6.54 -4.86 14.96
C GLY A 30 5.59 -6.02 14.63
N SER A 31 5.02 -6.64 15.66
CA SER A 31 4.16 -7.82 15.49
C SER A 31 2.87 -7.46 14.74
N LYS A 32 2.75 -7.92 13.50
CA LYS A 32 1.57 -7.68 12.64
C LYS A 32 0.28 -8.20 13.26
N SER A 33 0.36 -9.36 13.92
CA SER A 33 -0.78 -9.98 14.60
C SER A 33 -1.20 -9.21 15.86
N GLU A 34 -0.25 -8.64 16.59
CA GLU A 34 -0.53 -7.76 17.72
C GLU A 34 -1.12 -6.43 17.27
N TYR A 35 -0.53 -5.82 16.23
CA TYR A 35 -1.04 -4.61 15.61
C TYR A 35 -2.49 -4.79 15.15
N ALA A 36 -2.80 -5.87 14.44
CA ALA A 36 -4.15 -6.18 13.97
C ALA A 36 -5.15 -6.38 15.13
N ARG A 37 -4.72 -6.98 16.25
CA ARG A 37 -5.57 -7.13 17.45
C ARG A 37 -5.85 -5.79 18.14
N ASN A 38 -4.83 -4.94 18.26
CA ASN A 38 -4.95 -3.64 18.94
C ASN A 38 -5.63 -2.57 18.07
N HIS A 39 -5.65 -2.76 16.75
CA HIS A 39 -6.18 -1.82 15.78
C HIS A 39 -7.08 -2.48 14.71
N PRO A 40 -8.16 -3.18 15.10
CA PRO A 40 -8.94 -4.04 14.20
C PRO A 40 -9.69 -3.27 13.10
N VAL A 41 -9.93 -1.97 13.30
CA VAL A 41 -10.63 -1.09 12.36
C VAL A 41 -9.69 -0.28 11.46
N ARG A 42 -8.37 -0.34 11.70
CA ARG A 42 -7.42 0.44 10.91
C ARG A 42 -7.13 -0.23 9.58
N PHE A 43 -7.01 0.59 8.54
CA PHE A 43 -6.62 0.10 7.23
C PHE A 43 -5.11 -0.08 7.15
N PHE A 44 -4.63 -1.16 7.77
CA PHE A 44 -3.23 -1.52 7.82
C PHE A 44 -2.85 -2.44 6.65
N VAL A 45 -1.76 -2.12 5.98
CA VAL A 45 -1.17 -2.90 4.90
C VAL A 45 0.21 -3.35 5.34
N ALA A 46 0.27 -4.54 5.93
CA ALA A 46 1.53 -5.19 6.30
C ALA A 46 2.34 -5.54 5.05
N ASN A 47 3.66 -5.32 5.11
CA ASN A 47 4.57 -5.50 3.99
C ASN A 47 4.02 -4.91 2.68
N ALA A 48 3.56 -3.66 2.73
CA ALA A 48 3.09 -3.00 1.53
C ALA A 48 4.24 -2.81 0.53
N CYS A 49 3.91 -2.96 -0.74
CA CYS A 49 4.76 -2.60 -1.86
C CYS A 49 4.07 -1.47 -2.64
N VAL A 50 4.78 -0.38 -2.87
CA VAL A 50 4.29 0.74 -3.68
C VAL A 50 4.89 0.62 -5.06
N PHE A 51 4.04 0.62 -6.07
CA PHE A 51 4.42 0.52 -7.47
C PHE A 51 4.06 1.78 -8.24
N THR A 52 4.78 2.03 -9.32
CA THR A 52 4.38 3.03 -10.32
C THR A 52 3.59 2.37 -11.46
N ARG A 53 3.02 3.19 -12.35
CA ARG A 53 2.35 2.70 -13.57
C ARG A 53 3.27 1.85 -14.46
N THR A 54 4.58 2.08 -14.42
CA THR A 54 5.59 1.29 -15.16
C THR A 54 5.96 -0.02 -14.46
N ARG A 55 5.22 -0.41 -13.40
CA ARG A 55 5.42 -1.64 -12.61
C ARG A 55 6.75 -1.70 -11.87
N GLU A 56 7.41 -0.57 -11.72
CA GLU A 56 8.55 -0.45 -10.84
C GLU A 56 8.06 -0.39 -9.39
N CYS A 57 8.53 -1.30 -8.54
CA CYS A 57 8.37 -1.14 -7.09
C CYS A 57 9.26 0.05 -6.69
N VAL A 58 8.71 1.04 -5.98
CA VAL A 58 9.42 2.26 -5.59
C VAL A 58 9.56 2.43 -4.07
N TRP A 59 8.81 1.66 -3.29
CA TRP A 59 8.90 1.64 -1.83
C TRP A 59 8.35 0.34 -1.23
N ARG A 60 8.84 -0.03 -0.05
CA ARG A 60 8.40 -1.20 0.73
C ARG A 60 8.38 -0.90 2.22
N GLY A 61 7.44 -1.51 2.92
CA GLY A 61 7.30 -1.45 4.38
C GLY A 61 5.85 -1.52 4.81
N ASP A 62 5.60 -1.42 6.09
CA ASP A 62 4.26 -1.39 6.67
C ASP A 62 3.62 0.00 6.53
N LEU A 63 2.35 0.04 6.12
CA LEU A 63 1.54 1.26 6.01
C LEU A 63 0.30 1.18 6.89
N ASP A 64 0.04 2.21 7.69
CA ASP A 64 -1.23 2.44 8.36
C ASP A 64 -1.99 3.58 7.66
N LEU A 65 -2.85 3.21 6.72
CA LEU A 65 -3.62 4.17 5.93
C LEU A 65 -4.82 4.74 6.69
N ALA A 66 -5.09 4.29 7.92
CA ALA A 66 -5.98 5.01 8.83
C ALA A 66 -5.31 6.28 9.37
N MET A 67 -3.98 6.26 9.55
CA MET A 67 -3.25 7.47 9.95
C MET A 67 -3.34 8.53 8.86
N ARG A 68 -3.55 9.77 9.29
CA ARG A 68 -3.54 10.93 8.40
C ARG A 68 -2.14 11.19 7.83
N ALA A 69 -1.09 10.89 8.62
CA ALA A 69 0.31 11.04 8.24
C ALA A 69 0.64 10.20 7.00
N ASP A 70 0.56 8.87 7.09
CA ASP A 70 0.87 7.96 5.97
C ASP A 70 0.13 8.31 4.66
N ARG A 71 -1.16 8.67 4.75
CA ARG A 71 -1.94 9.10 3.56
C ARG A 71 -1.39 10.40 2.97
N ARG A 72 -1.07 11.39 3.82
CA ARG A 72 -0.46 12.65 3.40
C ARG A 72 0.92 12.40 2.80
N ASP A 73 1.71 11.54 3.41
CA ASP A 73 3.10 11.28 3.02
C ASP A 73 3.17 10.56 1.67
N LEU A 74 2.26 9.61 1.42
CA LEU A 74 2.09 9.00 0.09
C LEU A 74 1.67 10.01 -0.98
N VAL A 75 0.81 10.98 -0.63
CA VAL A 75 0.41 12.06 -1.55
C VAL A 75 1.60 12.96 -1.88
N VAL A 76 2.39 13.33 -0.88
CA VAL A 76 3.60 14.15 -1.08
C VAL A 76 4.61 13.38 -1.94
N ALA A 77 4.85 12.11 -1.65
CA ALA A 77 5.73 11.26 -2.44
C ALA A 77 5.27 11.15 -3.91
N SER A 78 3.97 10.91 -4.14
CA SER A 78 3.39 10.86 -5.50
C SER A 78 3.63 12.15 -6.28
N ARG A 79 3.47 13.32 -5.63
CA ARG A 79 3.71 14.63 -6.24
C ARG A 79 5.18 14.86 -6.56
N ARG A 80 6.09 14.55 -5.63
CA ARG A 80 7.53 14.74 -5.81
C ARG A 80 8.12 13.83 -6.87
N LEU A 81 7.62 12.60 -6.97
CA LEU A 81 7.99 11.67 -8.03
C LEU A 81 7.33 12.02 -9.38
N ASN A 82 6.28 12.84 -9.37
CA ASN A 82 5.37 13.05 -10.50
C ASN A 82 4.87 11.71 -11.07
N ARG A 83 4.52 10.77 -10.18
CA ARG A 83 4.07 9.41 -10.54
C ARG A 83 2.79 9.04 -9.79
N GLN A 84 1.94 8.28 -10.48
CA GLN A 84 0.84 7.58 -9.86
C GLN A 84 1.37 6.38 -9.09
N LEU A 85 0.94 6.25 -7.84
CA LEU A 85 1.38 5.18 -6.95
C LEU A 85 0.25 4.17 -6.73
N PHE A 86 0.63 2.89 -6.71
CA PHE A 86 -0.25 1.75 -6.51
C PHE A 86 0.24 0.96 -5.30
N VAL A 87 -0.54 0.91 -4.22
CA VAL A 87 -0.20 0.19 -3.00
C VAL A 87 -0.77 -1.22 -3.07
N LEU A 88 0.10 -2.21 -2.96
CA LEU A 88 -0.21 -3.64 -3.01
C LEU A 88 0.32 -4.34 -1.76
N ARG A 89 -0.21 -5.53 -1.45
CA ARG A 89 0.43 -6.42 -0.45
C ARG A 89 1.62 -7.15 -1.10
N GLU A 90 2.59 -7.52 -0.27
CA GLU A 90 3.83 -8.21 -0.69
C GLU A 90 3.62 -9.43 -1.60
N GLN A 91 2.50 -10.14 -1.49
CA GLN A 91 2.24 -11.41 -2.21
C GLN A 91 2.23 -11.29 -3.75
N VAL A 92 2.27 -10.08 -4.31
CA VAL A 92 2.18 -9.84 -5.76
C VAL A 92 3.56 -9.67 -6.42
N ARG A 93 4.64 -10.01 -5.71
CA ARG A 93 5.99 -9.59 -6.12
C ARG A 93 6.54 -10.36 -7.33
N ASP A 94 6.11 -11.58 -7.56
CA ASP A 94 6.96 -12.53 -8.28
C ASP A 94 6.78 -12.56 -9.82
N ASP A 95 5.79 -11.89 -10.40
CA ASP A 95 5.73 -11.75 -11.87
C ASP A 95 4.85 -10.59 -12.37
N LEU A 96 5.10 -9.37 -11.91
CA LEU A 96 4.40 -8.20 -12.44
C LEU A 96 4.62 -8.00 -13.95
N GLY A 97 5.70 -8.54 -14.51
CA GLY A 97 6.00 -8.49 -15.95
C GLY A 97 4.95 -9.20 -16.80
N ALA A 98 4.54 -10.40 -16.38
CA ALA A 98 3.55 -11.22 -17.10
C ALA A 98 2.10 -10.74 -16.95
N LEU A 99 1.79 -9.86 -16.00
CA LEU A 99 0.41 -9.45 -15.74
C LEU A 99 -0.18 -8.55 -16.86
N PRO A 100 -1.50 -8.54 -17.07
CA PRO A 100 -2.17 -7.67 -18.04
C PRO A 100 -1.96 -6.17 -17.79
N ARG A 101 -1.98 -5.37 -18.87
CA ARG A 101 -2.00 -3.90 -18.78
C ARG A 101 -3.30 -3.49 -18.09
N GLY A 102 -3.21 -2.93 -16.88
CA GLY A 102 -4.38 -2.55 -16.06
C GLY A 102 -4.45 -3.27 -14.71
N TRP A 103 -3.76 -4.41 -14.58
CA TRP A 103 -3.80 -5.26 -13.37
C TRP A 103 -3.49 -4.48 -12.09
N LEU A 104 -2.50 -3.59 -12.11
CA LEU A 104 -2.16 -2.73 -10.95
C LEU A 104 -3.34 -1.87 -10.49
N LYS A 105 -4.10 -1.28 -11.42
CA LYS A 105 -5.24 -0.42 -11.08
C LYS A 105 -6.39 -1.23 -10.47
N GLU A 106 -6.58 -2.47 -10.91
CA GLU A 106 -7.66 -3.34 -10.47
C GLU A 106 -7.37 -4.02 -9.12
N ASN A 107 -6.09 -4.26 -8.81
CA ASN A 107 -5.68 -5.05 -7.64
C ASN A 107 -4.96 -4.23 -6.57
N ALA A 108 -4.59 -2.98 -6.85
CA ALA A 108 -4.08 -2.10 -5.82
C ALA A 108 -5.14 -1.92 -4.73
N LEU A 109 -4.69 -1.97 -3.48
CA LEU A 109 -5.51 -1.60 -2.32
C LEU A 109 -5.76 -0.09 -2.30
N VAL A 110 -4.77 0.67 -2.73
CA VAL A 110 -4.82 2.13 -2.81
C VAL A 110 -4.14 2.63 -4.06
N VAL A 111 -4.76 3.61 -4.69
CA VAL A 111 -4.20 4.39 -5.79
C VAL A 111 -4.01 5.82 -5.31
N VAL A 112 -2.81 6.36 -5.46
CA VAL A 112 -2.49 7.74 -5.10
C VAL A 112 -2.10 8.52 -6.34
N TRP A 113 -2.79 9.63 -6.59
CA TRP A 113 -2.53 10.48 -7.73
C TRP A 113 -2.97 11.92 -7.49
N ARG A 114 -2.13 12.89 -7.86
CA ARG A 114 -2.49 14.33 -7.90
C ARG A 114 -3.19 14.88 -6.65
N GLY A 115 -2.81 14.41 -5.45
CA GLY A 115 -3.44 14.88 -4.21
C GLY A 115 -4.61 14.03 -3.71
N GLN A 116 -4.99 12.99 -4.45
CA GLN A 116 -6.07 12.09 -4.09
C GLN A 116 -5.53 10.72 -3.70
N VAL A 117 -6.14 10.14 -2.66
CA VAL A 117 -5.93 8.77 -2.21
C VAL A 117 -7.25 8.04 -2.43
N THR A 118 -7.26 7.08 -3.33
CA THR A 118 -8.43 6.27 -3.64
C THR A 118 -8.18 4.86 -3.14
N THR A 119 -8.98 4.38 -2.19
CA THR A 119 -8.99 2.97 -1.82
C THR A 119 -9.67 2.18 -2.92
N VAL A 120 -8.95 1.29 -3.59
CA VAL A 120 -9.48 0.42 -4.62
C VAL A 120 -9.63 -0.98 -4.02
N GLY A 121 -10.84 -1.53 -4.05
CA GLY A 121 -11.07 -2.91 -3.62
C GLY A 121 -10.97 -3.17 -2.11
N HIS A 122 -11.98 -2.70 -1.36
CA HIS A 122 -12.53 -3.49 -0.23
C HIS A 122 -14.05 -3.31 -0.01
N THR A 123 -14.77 -2.64 -0.92
CA THR A 123 -16.24 -2.53 -0.86
C THR A 123 -16.96 -3.87 -1.08
N ARG A 124 -16.30 -4.91 -1.61
CA ARG A 124 -16.93 -6.24 -1.79
C ARG A 124 -16.74 -7.24 -0.63
N ARG A 125 -15.79 -7.02 0.29
CA ARG A 125 -15.65 -7.89 1.49
C ARG A 125 -15.95 -7.19 2.81
N LEU A 126 -15.77 -5.87 2.91
CA LEU A 126 -16.16 -5.15 4.12
C LEU A 126 -17.68 -5.08 4.29
N HIS A 127 -18.48 -5.06 3.22
CA HIS A 127 -19.94 -5.11 3.37
C HIS A 127 -20.44 -6.44 3.97
N GLY A 128 -19.76 -7.56 3.74
CA GLY A 128 -20.13 -8.84 4.35
C GLY A 128 -19.84 -8.85 5.85
N THR A 129 -18.66 -8.39 6.25
CA THR A 129 -18.22 -8.43 7.65
C THR A 129 -18.83 -7.29 8.48
N LEU A 130 -18.96 -6.06 7.96
CA LEU A 130 -19.66 -4.97 8.67
C LEU A 130 -21.16 -5.21 8.79
N ARG A 131 -21.84 -5.80 7.78
CA ARG A 131 -23.25 -6.21 7.96
C ARG A 131 -23.40 -7.30 9.01
N GLN A 132 -22.49 -8.28 9.07
CA GLN A 132 -22.54 -9.33 10.10
C GLN A 132 -22.23 -8.80 11.50
N ILE A 133 -21.32 -7.84 11.64
CA ILE A 133 -21.00 -7.21 12.93
C ILE A 133 -22.16 -6.31 13.38
N ILE A 134 -22.74 -5.50 12.49
CA ILE A 134 -23.88 -4.63 12.81
C ILE A 134 -25.11 -5.47 13.15
N ALA A 135 -25.43 -6.52 12.37
CA ALA A 135 -26.57 -7.41 12.64
C ALA A 135 -26.43 -8.19 13.96
N ARG A 136 -25.20 -8.49 14.40
CA ARG A 136 -24.96 -9.11 15.71
C ARG A 136 -25.03 -8.11 16.87
N SER A 137 -24.74 -6.84 16.63
CA SER A 137 -24.82 -5.79 17.66
C SER A 137 -26.21 -5.15 17.83
N THR A 138 -27.10 -5.26 16.83
CA THR A 138 -28.43 -4.63 16.89
C THR A 138 -29.57 -5.55 17.30
N GLY A 139 -29.33 -6.85 17.50
CA GLY A 139 -30.36 -7.76 18.04
C GLY A 139 -31.68 -7.76 17.26
N LEU A 140 -31.65 -7.45 15.96
CA LEU A 140 -32.84 -7.53 15.10
C LEU A 140 -32.82 -8.92 14.43
N ARG A 141 -33.64 -9.80 14.99
CA ARG A 141 -34.11 -11.03 14.34
C ARG A 141 -34.91 -10.70 13.09
#